data_AF-A0A0N7JV93-F1
#
_entry.id   AF-A0A0N7JV93-F1
#
_cell.length_a   1.000
_cell.length_b   1.000
_cell.length_c   1.000
_cell.angle_alpha   90.00
_cell.angle_beta   90.00
_cell.angle_gamma   90.00
#
_symmetry.space_group_name_H-M   'P 1'
#
loop_
_entity.id
_entity.type
_entity.pdbx_description
1 polymer ?
#
loop_
_entity_poly.entity_id
_entity_poly.type
_entity_poly.pdbx_seq_one_letter_code
_entity_poly.pdbx_strand_id
1 'polypeptide(L)'
;MNERGPMELAETFEVWFLGRSAIGKRHESIATLAHRTGYWHHQLRCGGNGIQHARSMPFGPGDKDWEVHAILHSDLAANVDKGIDLIDADPAMEKAYVRMLIAPAYLTTALWIQISDSAERILVVDSPASYKSLVKGQFLLSAEYLSALASERHSEGLPRKGTNHPGIR
;
A
#
# COMPACT_ATOMS: atom_id res chain seq x y z
N MET A 1 -27.43 3.33 -22.53
CA MET A 1 -26.64 4.06 -21.50
C MET A 1 -26.86 3.32 -20.21
N ASN A 2 -25.85 2.62 -19.68
CA ASN A 2 -25.99 2.00 -18.36
C ASN A 2 -25.83 3.09 -17.32
N GLU A 3 -26.87 3.34 -16.54
CA GLU A 3 -26.84 4.24 -15.39
C GLU A 3 -25.78 3.73 -14.42
N ARG A 4 -24.66 4.46 -14.31
CA ARG A 4 -23.70 4.26 -13.23
C ARG A 4 -24.37 4.78 -11.95
N GLY A 5 -24.40 3.95 -10.91
CA GLY A 5 -24.92 4.37 -9.59
C GLY A 5 -24.16 5.59 -9.04
N PRO A 6 -24.67 6.24 -7.98
CA PRO A 6 -24.00 7.41 -7.40
C PRO A 6 -22.57 7.04 -6.97
N MET A 7 -21.66 8.02 -7.07
CA MET A 7 -20.32 7.89 -6.52
C MET A 7 -20.36 8.09 -5.01
N GLU A 8 -19.70 7.19 -4.28
CA GLU A 8 -19.67 7.21 -2.82
C GLU A 8 -18.25 7.08 -2.29
N LEU A 9 -18.01 7.71 -1.14
CA LEU A 9 -16.81 7.49 -0.35
C LEU A 9 -17.01 6.20 0.46
N ALA A 10 -16.10 5.25 0.30
CA ALA A 10 -16.10 3.99 1.01
C ALA A 10 -15.01 4.01 2.10
N GLU A 11 -14.15 3.00 2.16
CA GLU A 11 -13.13 2.85 3.18
C GLU A 11 -12.03 3.89 3.04
N THR A 12 -11.47 4.28 4.19
CA THR A 12 -10.43 5.30 4.28
C THR A 12 -9.28 4.78 5.12
N PHE A 13 -8.07 4.83 4.58
CA PHE A 13 -6.87 4.23 5.18
C PHE A 13 -5.80 5.27 5.43
N GLU A 14 -5.20 5.24 6.61
CA GLU A 14 -3.95 5.94 6.82
C GLU A 14 -2.84 5.30 5.99
N VAL A 15 -2.01 6.13 5.37
CA VAL A 15 -0.94 5.68 4.47
C VAL A 15 0.40 5.67 5.20
N TRP A 16 1.02 4.51 5.17
CA TRP A 16 2.31 4.22 5.77
C TRP A 16 3.32 3.81 4.71
N PHE A 17 4.56 4.19 4.92
CA PHE A 17 5.68 3.95 4.01
C PHE A 17 6.68 2.98 4.62
N LEU A 18 7.05 1.96 3.86
CA LEU A 18 8.15 1.06 4.18
C LEU A 18 9.39 1.44 3.36
N GLY A 19 10.40 1.96 4.05
CA GLY A 19 11.65 2.38 3.42
C GLY A 19 12.54 1.22 3.01
N ARG A 20 13.47 1.47 2.08
CA ARG A 20 14.46 0.47 1.64
C ARG A 20 15.31 -0.06 2.80
N SER A 21 15.57 0.74 3.83
CA SER A 21 16.30 0.33 5.04
C SER A 21 15.60 -0.76 5.84
N ALA A 22 14.29 -0.95 5.66
CA ALA A 22 13.55 -2.05 6.27
C ALA A 22 13.90 -3.42 5.67
N ILE A 23 14.45 -3.43 4.46
CA ILE A 23 14.73 -4.67 3.72
C ILE A 23 15.97 -5.34 4.30
N GLY A 24 15.83 -6.62 4.62
CA GLY A 24 16.87 -7.42 5.29
C GLY A 24 16.65 -7.53 6.80
N LYS A 25 15.79 -6.71 7.39
CA LYS A 25 15.39 -6.78 8.82
C LYS A 25 14.25 -7.77 9.05
N ARG A 26 14.43 -9.01 8.58
CA ARG A 26 13.37 -10.05 8.48
C ARG A 26 12.77 -10.48 9.83
N HIS A 27 13.38 -10.08 10.94
CA HIS A 27 12.94 -10.41 12.30
C HIS A 27 12.23 -9.25 13.01
N GLU A 28 12.17 -8.06 12.39
CA GLU A 28 11.48 -6.89 12.96
C GLU A 28 10.02 -6.82 12.46
N SER A 29 9.12 -6.22 13.27
CA SER A 29 7.71 -6.03 12.89
C SER A 29 7.56 -4.86 11.91
N ILE A 30 6.50 -4.87 11.09
CA ILE A 30 6.20 -3.75 10.19
C ILE A 30 5.92 -2.49 10.99
N ALA A 31 5.26 -2.61 12.16
CA ALA A 31 5.03 -1.50 13.08
C ALA A 31 6.30 -0.73 13.47
N THR A 32 7.45 -1.41 13.55
CA THR A 32 8.73 -0.79 13.92
C THR A 32 9.44 -0.15 12.72
N LEU A 33 9.18 -0.67 11.51
CA LEU A 33 9.90 -0.32 10.30
C LEU A 33 9.17 0.70 9.42
N ALA A 34 7.85 0.75 9.51
CA ALA A 34 7.03 1.64 8.69
C ALA A 34 6.94 3.04 9.30
N HIS A 35 6.79 4.04 8.43
CA HIS A 35 6.67 5.44 8.82
C HIS A 35 5.34 6.02 8.32
N ARG A 36 4.67 6.80 9.17
CA ARG A 36 3.49 7.56 8.79
C ARG A 36 3.86 8.57 7.70
N THR A 37 3.06 8.63 6.65
CA THR A 37 3.27 9.60 5.57
C THR A 37 2.49 10.90 5.77
N GLY A 38 1.47 10.88 6.65
CA GLY A 38 0.51 11.96 6.81
C GLY A 38 -0.61 11.96 5.77
N TYR A 39 -0.49 11.15 4.71
CA TYR A 39 -1.54 10.99 3.71
C TYR A 39 -2.61 10.01 4.16
N TRP A 40 -3.81 10.22 3.63
CA TRP A 40 -4.92 9.29 3.69
C TRP A 40 -5.30 8.82 2.29
N HIS A 41 -5.64 7.53 2.19
CA HIS A 41 -6.27 6.92 1.04
C HIS A 41 -7.78 6.95 1.23
N HIS A 42 -8.51 7.29 0.19
CA HIS A 42 -9.97 7.24 0.17
C HIS A 42 -10.42 6.38 -0.99
N GLN A 43 -11.11 5.29 -0.69
CA GLN A 43 -11.69 4.43 -1.71
C GLN A 43 -12.99 5.06 -2.23
N LEU A 44 -13.14 5.14 -3.54
CA LEU A 44 -14.33 5.70 -4.20
C LEU A 44 -15.03 4.60 -4.99
N ARG A 45 -16.28 4.33 -4.62
CA ARG A 45 -17.12 3.31 -5.25
C ARG A 45 -18.18 3.93 -6.14
N CYS A 46 -18.62 3.16 -7.12
CA CYS A 46 -19.76 3.47 -7.98
C CYS A 46 -20.51 2.18 -8.27
N GLY A 47 -21.78 2.11 -7.86
CA GLY A 47 -22.57 0.88 -7.94
C GLY A 47 -21.90 -0.29 -7.20
N GLY A 48 -21.36 -0.04 -6.01
CA GLY A 48 -20.69 -1.03 -5.17
C GLY A 48 -19.29 -1.46 -5.62
N ASN A 49 -18.74 -0.89 -6.70
CA ASN A 49 -17.43 -1.26 -7.22
C ASN A 49 -16.42 -0.12 -7.08
N GLY A 50 -15.22 -0.42 -6.60
CA GLY A 50 -14.09 0.49 -6.47
C GLY A 50 -13.56 0.88 -7.84
N ILE A 51 -13.80 2.14 -8.23
CA ILE A 51 -13.45 2.65 -9.56
C ILE A 51 -12.32 3.66 -9.53
N GLN A 52 -12.16 4.35 -8.40
CA GLN A 52 -11.21 5.43 -8.21
C GLN A 52 -10.75 5.44 -6.76
N HIS A 53 -9.66 6.15 -6.52
CA HIS A 53 -9.29 6.51 -5.16
C HIS A 53 -8.83 7.96 -5.12
N ALA A 54 -8.95 8.57 -3.95
CA ALA A 54 -8.38 9.88 -3.67
C ALA A 54 -7.25 9.79 -2.64
N ARG A 55 -6.35 10.77 -2.69
CA ARG A 55 -5.35 11.01 -1.65
C ARG A 55 -5.59 12.38 -1.03
N SER A 56 -5.66 12.43 0.30
CA SER A 56 -5.69 13.69 1.03
C SER A 56 -4.51 13.79 2.00
N MET A 57 -4.20 15.01 2.42
CA MET A 57 -3.27 15.28 3.50
C MET A 57 -3.68 16.57 4.23
N PRO A 58 -3.16 16.80 5.46
CA PRO A 58 -3.33 18.07 6.14
C PRO A 58 -2.66 19.21 5.34
N PHE A 59 -3.41 20.28 5.13
CA PHE A 59 -2.98 21.52 4.48
C PHE A 59 -2.74 22.66 5.50
N GLY A 60 -3.20 22.49 6.74
CA GLY A 60 -3.08 23.45 7.82
C GLY A 60 -3.01 22.80 9.21
N PRO A 61 -2.88 23.60 10.27
CA PRO A 61 -2.73 23.09 11.63
C PRO A 61 -4.04 22.59 12.26
N GLY A 62 -5.19 22.91 11.66
CA GLY A 62 -6.50 22.54 12.19
C GLY A 62 -7.05 21.24 11.60
N ASP A 63 -7.89 20.55 12.36
CA ASP A 63 -8.53 19.29 11.95
C ASP A 63 -9.46 19.41 10.73
N LYS A 64 -9.82 20.64 10.34
CA LYS A 64 -10.63 20.93 9.15
C LYS A 64 -9.81 21.30 7.92
N ASP A 65 -8.50 21.43 8.08
CA ASP A 65 -7.60 21.88 7.03
C ASP A 65 -7.08 20.68 6.25
N TRP A 66 -7.97 20.01 5.52
CA TRP A 66 -7.64 18.87 4.66
C TRP A 66 -7.78 19.26 3.20
N GLU A 67 -6.82 18.84 2.39
CA GLU A 67 -6.87 19.02 0.94
C GLU A 67 -6.85 17.66 0.24
N VAL A 68 -7.71 17.52 -0.78
CA VAL A 68 -7.65 16.40 -1.72
C VAL A 68 -6.60 16.74 -2.77
N HIS A 69 -5.47 16.04 -2.72
CA HIS A 69 -4.35 16.27 -3.63
C HIS A 69 -4.55 15.63 -5.01
N ALA A 70 -5.25 14.50 -5.05
CA ALA A 70 -5.45 13.76 -6.29
C ALA A 70 -6.69 12.87 -6.22
N ILE A 71 -7.36 12.73 -7.36
CA ILE A 71 -8.32 11.67 -7.64
C ILE A 71 -7.74 10.87 -8.81
N LEU A 72 -7.53 9.58 -8.59
CA LEU A 72 -6.78 8.71 -9.49
C LEU A 72 -7.69 7.57 -9.97
N HIS A 73 -7.71 7.35 -11.27
CA HIS A 73 -8.31 6.16 -11.88
C HIS A 73 -7.21 5.13 -12.13
N SER A 74 -7.28 3.99 -11.45
CA SER A 74 -6.27 2.94 -11.57
C SER A 74 -6.82 1.60 -11.07
N ASP A 75 -6.22 0.51 -11.53
CA ASP A 75 -6.53 -0.86 -11.08
C ASP A 75 -6.34 -1.05 -9.57
N LEU A 76 -5.57 -0.17 -8.92
CA LEU A 76 -5.39 -0.19 -7.46
C LEU A 76 -6.72 -0.10 -6.72
N ALA A 77 -7.67 0.73 -7.19
CA ALA A 77 -8.97 0.85 -6.55
C ALA A 77 -9.72 -0.50 -6.55
N ALA A 78 -9.80 -1.16 -7.71
CA ALA A 78 -10.44 -2.47 -7.81
C ALA A 78 -9.70 -3.56 -7.01
N ASN A 79 -8.37 -3.49 -6.92
CA ASN A 79 -7.59 -4.46 -6.14
C ASN A 79 -7.73 -4.24 -4.63
N VAL A 80 -7.84 -2.98 -4.18
CA VAL A 80 -8.12 -2.66 -2.78
C VAL A 80 -9.50 -3.16 -2.39
N ASP A 81 -10.52 -2.95 -3.23
CA ASP A 81 -11.87 -3.47 -2.98
C ASP A 81 -11.88 -4.99 -2.80
N LYS A 82 -11.25 -5.73 -3.72
CA LYS A 82 -11.09 -7.19 -3.57
C LYS A 82 -10.34 -7.56 -2.30
N GLY A 83 -9.37 -6.73 -1.88
CA GLY A 83 -8.65 -6.94 -0.64
C GLY A 83 -9.53 -6.76 0.59
N ILE A 84 -10.45 -5.79 0.56
CA ILE A 84 -11.44 -5.58 1.62
C ILE A 84 -12.40 -6.77 1.68
N ASP A 85 -12.90 -7.25 0.53
CA ASP A 85 -13.76 -8.44 0.49
C ASP A 85 -13.07 -9.67 1.12
N LEU A 86 -11.76 -9.84 0.89
CA LEU A 86 -10.97 -10.92 1.50
C LEU A 86 -10.82 -10.75 3.02
N ILE A 87 -10.72 -9.52 3.51
CA ILE A 87 -10.63 -9.22 4.94
C ILE A 87 -11.99 -9.47 5.61
N ASP A 88 -13.07 -8.97 5.01
CA ASP A 88 -14.43 -9.10 5.54
C ASP A 88 -14.93 -10.56 5.56
N ALA A 89 -14.37 -11.40 4.68
CA ALA A 89 -14.65 -12.84 4.67
C ALA A 89 -14.02 -13.61 5.83
N ASP A 90 -13.06 -13.05 6.56
CA ASP A 90 -12.41 -13.69 7.72
C ASP A 90 -12.93 -13.09 9.06
N PRO A 91 -13.75 -13.83 9.83
CA PRO A 91 -14.25 -13.36 11.12
C PRO A 91 -13.15 -13.00 12.13
N ALA A 92 -11.93 -13.53 11.99
CA ALA A 92 -10.81 -13.17 12.86
C ALA A 92 -10.36 -11.70 12.66
N MET A 93 -10.77 -11.06 11.57
CA MET A 93 -10.40 -9.69 11.20
C MET A 93 -11.47 -8.63 11.53
N GLU A 94 -12.63 -9.01 12.08
CA GLU A 94 -13.76 -8.10 12.35
C GLU A 94 -13.37 -6.86 13.17
N LYS A 95 -12.40 -6.99 14.08
CA LYS A 95 -11.90 -5.91 14.94
C LYS A 95 -10.53 -5.39 14.54
N ALA A 96 -10.02 -5.82 13.40
CA ALA A 96 -8.69 -5.44 12.96
C ALA A 96 -8.64 -3.96 12.52
N TYR A 97 -7.52 -3.30 12.79
CA TYR A 97 -7.25 -1.98 12.25
C TYR A 97 -6.42 -2.11 10.96
N VAL A 98 -6.92 -1.54 9.88
CA VAL A 98 -6.29 -1.66 8.56
C VAL A 98 -5.64 -0.34 8.14
N ARG A 99 -4.40 -0.42 7.68
CA ARG A 99 -3.61 0.69 7.12
C ARG A 99 -3.21 0.35 5.69
N MET A 100 -2.98 1.36 4.87
CA MET A 100 -2.35 1.16 3.58
C MET A 100 -0.83 1.26 3.73
N LEU A 101 -0.11 0.21 3.36
CA LEU A 101 1.34 0.16 3.38
C LEU A 101 1.88 0.24 1.95
N ILE A 102 2.71 1.24 1.67
CA ILE A 102 3.41 1.38 0.40
C ILE A 102 4.90 1.05 0.58
N ALA A 103 5.46 0.27 -0.34
CA ALA A 103 6.91 0.08 -0.45
C ALA A 103 7.40 0.57 -1.83
N PRO A 104 7.63 1.88 -2.00
CA PRO A 104 7.94 2.48 -3.29
C PRO A 104 9.15 1.88 -4.00
N ALA A 105 10.19 1.48 -3.25
CA ALA A 105 11.37 0.84 -3.83
C ALA A 105 11.04 -0.48 -4.55
N TYR A 106 9.89 -1.09 -4.26
CA TYR A 106 9.43 -2.34 -4.86
C TYR A 106 8.15 -2.17 -5.67
N LEU A 107 7.62 -0.94 -5.79
CA LEU A 107 6.37 -0.65 -6.47
C LEU A 107 5.21 -1.51 -5.95
N THR A 108 5.18 -1.81 -4.65
CA THR A 108 4.11 -2.60 -4.04
C THR A 108 3.23 -1.75 -3.13
N THR A 109 1.95 -2.11 -3.12
CA THR A 109 0.96 -1.61 -2.16
C THR A 109 0.33 -2.82 -1.48
N ALA A 110 0.19 -2.73 -0.16
CA ALA A 110 -0.42 -3.74 0.67
C ALA A 110 -1.40 -3.12 1.68
N LEU A 111 -2.31 -3.92 2.19
CA LEU A 111 -3.08 -3.61 3.39
C LEU A 111 -2.38 -4.24 4.58
N TRP A 112 -1.95 -3.40 5.52
CA TRP A 112 -1.38 -3.82 6.78
C TRP A 112 -2.48 -3.90 7.83
N ILE A 113 -2.75 -5.12 8.29
CA ILE A 113 -3.88 -5.48 9.12
C ILE A 113 -3.36 -5.82 10.51
N GLN A 114 -3.69 -4.97 11.48
CA GLN A 114 -3.38 -5.17 12.88
C GLN A 114 -4.56 -5.87 13.56
N ILE A 115 -4.40 -7.14 13.93
CA ILE A 115 -5.46 -7.96 14.55
C ILE A 115 -5.44 -7.78 16.08
N SER A 116 -4.25 -7.71 16.67
CA SER A 116 -4.00 -7.39 18.08
C SER A 116 -2.62 -6.75 18.23
N ASP A 117 -2.22 -6.30 19.42
CA ASP A 117 -0.90 -5.68 19.64
C ASP A 117 0.30 -6.54 19.20
N SER A 118 0.14 -7.87 19.18
CA SER A 118 1.19 -8.83 18.81
C SER A 118 0.94 -9.56 17.50
N ALA A 119 -0.24 -9.39 16.89
CA ALA A 119 -0.63 -10.10 15.68
C ALA A 119 -0.93 -9.12 14.54
N GLU A 120 -0.16 -9.23 13.47
CA GLU A 120 -0.36 -8.50 12.22
C GLU A 120 -0.31 -9.43 11.00
N ARG A 121 -0.95 -9.00 9.92
CA ARG A 121 -0.94 -9.61 8.60
C ARG A 121 -0.75 -8.54 7.53
N ILE A 122 -0.14 -8.91 6.42
CA ILE A 122 0.05 -8.07 5.25
C ILE A 122 -0.67 -8.73 4.09
N LEU A 123 -1.66 -8.04 3.52
CA LEU A 123 -2.34 -8.46 2.31
C LEU A 123 -1.79 -7.67 1.13
N VAL A 124 -1.12 -8.34 0.19
CA VAL A 124 -0.61 -7.67 -1.02
C VAL A 124 -1.79 -7.34 -1.93
N VAL A 125 -2.05 -6.06 -2.18
CA VAL A 125 -3.14 -5.63 -3.09
C VAL A 125 -2.60 -5.21 -4.46
N ASP A 126 -1.36 -4.74 -4.53
CA ASP A 126 -0.74 -4.40 -5.80
C ASP A 126 0.76 -4.67 -5.80
N SER A 127 1.24 -5.18 -6.93
CA SER A 127 2.63 -5.52 -7.20
C SER A 127 2.87 -5.66 -8.70
N PRO A 128 4.12 -5.48 -9.17
CA PRO A 128 4.50 -5.78 -10.55
C PRO A 128 4.20 -7.24 -10.92
N ALA A 129 3.63 -7.45 -12.11
CA ALA A 129 3.27 -8.80 -12.59
C ALA A 129 4.47 -9.75 -12.74
N SER A 130 5.70 -9.23 -12.79
CA SER A 130 6.93 -10.01 -12.85
C SER A 130 7.35 -10.60 -11.50
N TYR A 131 6.80 -10.11 -10.38
CA TYR A 131 7.13 -10.61 -9.05
C TYR A 131 6.50 -11.98 -8.83
N LYS A 132 7.26 -12.86 -8.18
CA LYS A 132 6.86 -14.25 -7.92
C LYS A 132 6.52 -14.48 -6.46
N SER A 133 7.16 -13.74 -5.55
CA SER A 133 7.02 -13.89 -4.10
C SER A 133 5.98 -12.94 -3.51
N LEU A 134 5.55 -11.93 -4.26
CA LEU A 134 4.57 -10.91 -3.83
C LEU A 134 3.37 -10.91 -4.78
N VAL A 135 2.50 -11.90 -4.59
CA VAL A 135 1.31 -12.09 -5.44
C VAL A 135 0.12 -11.34 -4.85
N LYS A 136 -0.66 -10.66 -5.70
CA LYS A 136 -1.88 -9.94 -5.28
C LYS A 136 -2.89 -10.92 -4.66
N GLY A 137 -3.56 -10.50 -3.59
CA GLY A 137 -4.50 -11.31 -2.82
C GLY A 137 -3.86 -12.25 -1.79
N GLN A 138 -2.52 -12.25 -1.67
CA GLN A 138 -1.83 -13.11 -0.72
C GLN A 138 -1.72 -12.45 0.66
N PHE A 139 -2.13 -13.17 1.70
CA PHE A 139 -1.82 -12.83 3.09
C PHE A 139 -0.44 -13.36 3.49
N LEU A 140 0.33 -12.52 4.17
CA LEU A 140 1.68 -12.80 4.65
C LEU A 140 1.85 -12.32 6.09
N LEU A 141 2.71 -13.01 6.83
CA LEU A 141 3.30 -12.48 8.06
C LEU A 141 4.34 -11.39 7.70
N SER A 142 4.66 -10.53 8.65
CA SER A 142 5.67 -9.47 8.45
C SER A 142 7.02 -10.01 8.02
N ALA A 143 7.50 -11.08 8.66
CA ALA A 143 8.76 -11.73 8.30
C ALA A 143 8.73 -12.31 6.87
N GLU A 144 7.59 -12.87 6.46
CA GLU A 144 7.39 -13.44 5.13
C GLU A 144 7.33 -12.33 4.07
N TYR A 145 6.59 -11.25 4.33
CA TYR A 145 6.51 -10.09 3.45
C TYR A 145 7.86 -9.41 3.26
N LEU A 146 8.62 -9.20 4.33
CA LEU A 146 9.98 -8.64 4.26
C LEU A 146 10.95 -9.56 3.52
N SER A 147 10.80 -10.88 3.69
CA SER A 147 11.59 -11.88 2.96
C SER A 147 11.25 -11.90 1.48
N ALA A 148 9.96 -11.81 1.15
CA ALA A 148 9.46 -11.74 -0.21
C ALA A 148 9.96 -10.46 -0.91
N LEU A 149 9.84 -9.30 -0.28
CA LEU A 149 10.44 -8.05 -0.78
C LEU A 149 11.94 -8.20 -1.01
N ALA A 150 12.68 -8.76 -0.06
CA ALA A 150 14.13 -8.96 -0.21
C ALA A 150 14.52 -9.93 -1.33
N SER A 151 13.59 -10.76 -1.81
CA SER A 151 13.80 -11.68 -2.93
C SER A 151 13.51 -11.06 -4.30
N GLU A 152 12.79 -9.94 -4.33
CA GLU A 152 12.40 -9.27 -5.58
C GLU A 152 13.43 -8.21 -6.00
N ARG A 153 13.45 -7.91 -7.30
CA ARG A 153 14.31 -6.84 -7.82
C ARG A 153 13.69 -5.48 -7.47
N HIS A 154 14.37 -4.70 -6.66
CA HIS A 154 13.97 -3.33 -6.36
C HIS A 154 14.23 -2.38 -7.54
N SER A 155 13.46 -1.30 -7.58
CA SER A 155 13.69 -0.18 -8.48
C SER A 155 15.02 0.49 -8.13
N GLU A 156 15.95 0.46 -9.06
CA GLU A 156 17.16 1.28 -9.02
C GLU A 156 16.79 2.64 -9.63
N GLY A 157 16.95 3.72 -8.86
CA GLY A 157 16.71 5.07 -9.38
C GLY A 157 17.56 5.34 -10.63
N LEU A 158 17.25 6.42 -11.35
CA LEU A 158 18.07 6.80 -12.50
C LEU A 158 19.54 6.93 -12.06
N PRO A 159 20.50 6.24 -12.72
CA PRO A 159 21.90 6.41 -12.38
C PRO A 159 22.24 7.89 -12.50
N ARG A 160 22.85 8.46 -11.46
CA ARG A 160 23.30 9.85 -11.49
C ARG A 160 24.19 10.00 -12.73
N LYS A 161 23.78 10.86 -13.68
CA LYS A 161 24.64 11.27 -14.78
C LYS A 161 25.88 11.94 -14.17
N GLY A 162 26.99 11.21 -14.09
CA GLY A 162 28.25 11.75 -13.59
C GLY A 162 28.98 10.84 -12.59
N THR A 163 29.52 9.74 -13.08
CA THR A 163 30.84 9.27 -12.61
C THR A 163 31.65 8.95 -13.86
N ASN A 164 32.64 9.81 -14.13
CA ASN A 164 33.66 9.63 -15.15
C ASN A 164 34.13 8.17 -15.20
N HIS A 165 34.17 7.56 -16.38
CA HIS A 165 35.01 6.39 -16.62
C HIS A 165 36.46 6.87 -16.78
N PRO A 166 37.40 6.52 -15.89
CA PRO A 166 38.80 6.59 -16.22
C PRO A 166 39.16 5.25 -16.86
N GLY A 167 39.29 5.20 -18.19
CA GLY A 167 39.83 4.00 -18.83
C GLY A 167 39.33 3.73 -20.23
N ILE A 168 39.70 4.57 -21.18
CA ILE A 168 40.09 4.08 -22.49
C ILE A 168 41.52 4.62 -22.69
N ARG A 169 42.50 3.72 -22.59
CA ARG A 169 43.82 3.91 -23.15
C ARG A 169 43.81 3.34 -24.57
#